data_AF-A0A399I1F3-F1
#
_entry.id   AF-A0A399I1F3-F1
#
_cell.length_a   1.000
_cell.length_b   1.000
_cell.length_c   1.000
_cell.angle_alpha   90.00
_cell.angle_beta   90.00
_cell.angle_gamma   90.00
#
_symmetry.space_group_name_H-M   'P 1'
#
loop_
_entity.id
_entity.type
_entity.pdbx_description
1 polymer ?
#
loop_
_entity_poly.entity_id
_entity_poly.type
_entity_poly.pdbx_seq_one_letter_code
_entity_poly.pdbx_strand_id
1 'polypeptide(L)'
;MLMESLEKLPKWSIVLIGMLLVLAVGYIDYRTGDYSVFVFYALPVFMVAWFAGLKPGMFISLLAGLARFSADQSLGSLEPVYAWNASQDMIFLILVALLIAYLHKVLE
;
A
#
# COMPACT_ATOMS: atom_id res chain seq x y z
N MET A 1 -4.22 -2.50 22.77
CA MET A 1 -4.72 -3.83 22.32
C MET A 1 -4.30 -4.19 20.90
N LEU A 2 -4.81 -3.56 19.82
CA LEU A 2 -4.44 -3.97 18.45
C LEU A 2 -2.97 -3.68 18.09
N MET A 3 -2.46 -2.47 18.38
CA MET A 3 -1.04 -2.14 18.12
C MET A 3 -0.08 -3.06 18.88
N GLU A 4 -0.32 -3.25 20.19
CA GLU A 4 0.48 -4.16 21.02
C GLU A 4 0.49 -5.61 20.50
N SER A 5 -0.60 -6.06 19.87
CA SER A 5 -0.64 -7.37 19.23
C SER A 5 0.24 -7.41 17.97
N LEU A 6 0.22 -6.34 17.17
CA LEU A 6 1.02 -6.24 15.94
C LEU A 6 2.53 -6.10 16.22
N GLU A 7 2.92 -5.39 17.27
CA GLU A 7 4.33 -5.25 17.69
C GLU A 7 4.97 -6.59 18.07
N LYS A 8 4.17 -7.53 18.58
CA LYS A 8 4.64 -8.87 18.97
C LYS A 8 4.80 -9.82 17.78
N LEU A 9 4.25 -9.47 16.61
CA LEU A 9 4.34 -10.32 15.42
C LEU A 9 5.71 -10.19 14.77
N PRO A 10 6.24 -11.27 14.17
CA PRO A 10 7.44 -11.17 13.39
C PRO A 10 7.18 -10.34 12.12
N LYS A 11 8.18 -9.59 11.67
CA LYS A 11 8.08 -8.65 10.54
C LYS A 11 7.50 -9.28 9.26
N TRP A 12 7.82 -10.55 8.99
CA TRP A 12 7.30 -11.26 7.81
C TRP A 12 5.77 -11.44 7.86
N SER A 13 5.19 -11.62 9.06
CA SER A 13 3.74 -11.74 9.21
C SER A 13 3.05 -10.40 8.96
N ILE A 14 3.64 -9.29 9.42
CA ILE A 14 3.14 -7.94 9.12
C ILE A 14 3.15 -7.70 7.60
N VAL A 15 4.23 -8.07 6.92
CA VAL A 15 4.32 -7.98 5.46
C VAL A 15 3.25 -8.83 4.77
N LEU A 16 3.04 -10.07 5.22
CA LEU A 16 2.01 -10.95 4.68
C LEU A 16 0.60 -10.37 4.85
N ILE A 17 0.28 -9.82 6.02
CA ILE A 17 -1.00 -9.13 6.27
C ILE A 17 -1.12 -7.92 5.34
N GLY A 18 -0.04 -7.13 5.18
CA GLY A 18 -0.01 -6.01 4.25
C GLY A 18 -0.29 -6.41 2.81
N MET A 19 0.29 -7.52 2.34
CA MET A 19 0.02 -8.07 1.01
C MET A 19 -1.44 -8.48 0.85
N LEU A 20 -2.01 -9.19 1.84
CA LEU A 20 -3.41 -9.60 1.83
C LEU A 20 -4.36 -8.39 1.80
N LEU A 21 -4.03 -7.33 2.54
CA LEU A 21 -4.80 -6.08 2.51
C LEU A 21 -4.69 -5.38 1.15
N VAL A 22 -3.51 -5.30 0.53
CA VAL A 22 -3.36 -4.75 -0.83
C VAL A 22 -4.19 -5.54 -1.83
N LEU A 23 -4.19 -6.88 -1.75
CA LEU A 23 -5.01 -7.73 -2.61
C LEU A 23 -6.51 -7.49 -2.39
N ALA A 24 -6.94 -7.33 -1.14
CA ALA A 24 -8.33 -7.04 -0.80
C ALA A 24 -8.76 -5.68 -1.35
N VAL A 25 -7.95 -4.63 -1.16
CA VAL A 25 -8.22 -3.29 -1.71
C VAL A 25 -8.21 -3.31 -3.22
N GLY A 26 -7.24 -3.98 -3.85
CA GLY A 26 -7.17 -4.11 -5.31
C GLY A 26 -8.34 -4.87 -5.92
N TYR A 27 -8.85 -5.89 -5.24
CA TYR A 27 -10.08 -6.56 -5.65
C TYR A 27 -11.29 -5.62 -5.59
N ILE A 28 -11.39 -4.79 -4.54
CA ILE A 28 -12.46 -3.79 -4.42
C ILE A 28 -12.31 -2.72 -5.52
N ASP A 29 -11.11 -2.22 -5.77
CA ASP A 29 -10.78 -1.23 -6.81
C ASP A 29 -11.26 -1.73 -8.18
N TYR A 30 -10.85 -2.94 -8.55
CA TYR A 30 -11.26 -3.61 -9.77
C TYR A 30 -12.79 -3.77 -9.90
N ARG A 31 -13.50 -4.03 -8.79
CA ARG A 31 -14.96 -4.23 -8.80
C ARG A 31 -15.77 -2.94 -8.78
N THR A 32 -15.20 -1.86 -8.23
CA THR A 32 -15.91 -0.59 -8.05
C THR A 32 -15.69 0.36 -9.22
N GLY A 33 -14.56 0.25 -9.92
CA GLY A 33 -14.28 0.91 -11.20
C GLY A 33 -14.23 2.43 -11.11
N ASP A 34 -15.39 3.07 -11.10
CA ASP A 34 -15.55 4.53 -11.17
C ASP A 34 -15.28 5.24 -9.83
N TYR A 35 -15.29 4.50 -8.71
CA TYR A 35 -15.02 5.07 -7.39
C TYR A 35 -13.53 5.03 -7.06
N SER A 36 -13.00 6.17 -6.63
CA SER A 36 -11.63 6.21 -6.10
C SER A 36 -11.56 5.50 -4.74
N VAL A 37 -10.84 4.38 -4.68
CA VAL A 37 -10.49 3.67 -3.44
C VAL A 37 -9.02 3.86 -3.05
N PHE A 38 -8.32 4.79 -3.70
CA PHE A 38 -6.87 4.99 -3.55
C PHE A 38 -6.42 5.15 -2.08
N VAL A 39 -7.18 5.92 -1.30
CA VAL A 39 -6.84 6.19 0.12
C VAL A 39 -6.71 4.91 0.95
N PHE A 40 -7.43 3.84 0.59
CA PHE A 40 -7.38 2.58 1.33
C PHE A 40 -6.07 1.82 1.11
N TYR A 41 -5.32 2.09 0.04
CA TYR A 41 -3.97 1.54 -0.14
C TYR A 41 -2.94 2.14 0.82
N ALA A 42 -3.21 3.30 1.43
CA ALA A 42 -2.34 3.86 2.45
C ALA A 42 -2.33 3.03 3.75
N LEU A 43 -3.42 2.31 4.06
CA LEU A 43 -3.54 1.50 5.27
C LEU A 43 -2.49 0.37 5.35
N PRO A 44 -2.36 -0.53 4.35
CA PRO A 44 -1.32 -1.56 4.40
C PRO A 44 0.09 -0.97 4.39
N VAL A 45 0.30 0.14 3.68
CA VAL A 45 1.61 0.83 3.64
C VAL A 45 1.97 1.41 5.01
N PHE A 46 1.05 2.12 5.66
CA PHE A 46 1.22 2.65 7.00
C PHE A 46 1.57 1.53 7.99
N MET A 47 0.76 0.47 8.02
CA MET A 47 0.95 -0.64 8.94
C MET A 47 2.32 -1.30 8.75
N VAL A 48 2.71 -1.60 7.52
CA VAL A 48 3.98 -2.27 7.25
C VAL A 48 5.17 -1.34 7.51
N ALA A 49 5.07 -0.06 7.15
CA ALA A 49 6.13 0.92 7.42
C ALA A 49 6.36 1.12 8.92
N TRP A 50 5.30 1.14 9.72
CA TRP A 50 5.37 1.29 11.18
C TRP A 50 5.96 0.04 11.85
N PHE A 51 5.36 -1.14 11.65
CA PHE A 51 5.74 -2.35 12.40
C PHE A 51 6.90 -3.15 11.78
N ALA A 52 7.14 -3.05 10.48
CA ALA A 52 8.22 -3.79 9.79
C ALA A 52 9.34 -2.88 9.25
N GLY A 53 9.12 -1.56 9.21
CA GLY A 53 10.09 -0.55 8.81
C GLY A 53 10.01 -0.11 7.36
N LEU A 54 10.92 0.78 6.96
CA LEU A 54 10.87 1.46 5.66
C LEU A 54 10.95 0.51 4.45
N LYS A 55 11.93 -0.40 4.41
CA LYS A 55 12.13 -1.27 3.22
C LYS A 55 10.90 -2.14 2.94
N PRO A 56 10.30 -2.81 3.95
CA PRO A 56 9.02 -3.49 3.76
C PRO A 56 7.87 -2.56 3.36
N GLY A 57 7.77 -1.36 3.94
CA GLY A 57 6.75 -0.38 3.57
C GLY A 57 6.84 0.08 2.11
N MET A 58 8.06 0.31 1.60
CA MET A 58 8.31 0.60 0.19
C MET A 58 7.90 -0.56 -0.72
N PHE A 59 8.22 -1.80 -0.33
CA PHE A 59 7.81 -2.99 -1.08
C PHE A 59 6.28 -3.08 -1.22
N ILE A 60 5.55 -2.84 -0.13
CA ILE A 60 4.08 -2.82 -0.14
C ILE A 60 3.52 -1.66 -0.97
N SER A 61 4.17 -0.49 -0.93
CA SER A 61 3.80 0.66 -1.79
C SER A 61 3.91 0.32 -3.28
N LEU A 62 4.95 -0.43 -3.64
CA LEU A 62 5.17 -0.93 -5.00
C LEU A 62 4.06 -1.90 -5.42
N LEU A 63 3.71 -2.86 -4.55
CA LEU A 63 2.60 -3.79 -4.81
C LEU A 63 1.25 -3.07 -4.93
N ALA A 64 1.01 -2.05 -4.11
CA ALA A 64 -0.20 -1.23 -4.17
C ALA A 64 -0.32 -0.48 -5.50
N GLY A 65 0.76 0.15 -5.98
CA GLY A 65 0.80 0.78 -7.30
C GLY A 65 0.55 -0.20 -8.44
N LEU A 66 1.12 -1.41 -8.38
CA LEU A 66 0.87 -2.47 -9.36
C LEU A 66 -0.58 -2.98 -9.34
N ALA A 67 -1.18 -3.14 -8.16
CA ALA A 67 -2.57 -3.54 -8.01
C ALA A 67 -3.51 -2.50 -8.61
N ARG A 68 -3.25 -1.21 -8.36
CA ARG A 68 -4.01 -0.10 -8.91
C ARG A 68 -3.88 0.01 -10.43
N PHE A 69 -2.65 -0.09 -10.95
CA PHE A 69 -2.42 -0.15 -12.40
C PHE A 69 -3.21 -1.30 -13.05
N SER A 70 -3.22 -2.48 -12.42
CA SER A 70 -3.96 -3.63 -12.92
C SER A 70 -5.47 -3.44 -12.89
N ALA A 71 -5.99 -2.72 -11.89
CA ALA A 71 -7.40 -2.35 -11.81
C ALA A 71 -7.81 -1.37 -12.91
N ASP A 72 -7.03 -0.30 -13.12
CA ASP A 72 -7.28 0.69 -14.17
C ASP A 72 -7.27 0.08 -15.58
N GLN A 73 -6.33 -0.83 -15.82
CA GLN A 73 -6.19 -1.55 -17.10
C GLN A 73 -7.41 -2.41 -17.47
N SER A 74 -8.22 -2.81 -16.49
CA SER A 74 -9.44 -3.57 -16.75
C SER A 74 -10.52 -2.78 -17.49
N LEU A 75 -10.36 -1.46 -17.59
CA LEU A 75 -11.28 -0.53 -18.26
C LEU A 75 -11.06 -0.42 -19.78
N GLY A 76 -10.07 -1.13 -20.35
CA GLY A 76 -10.10 -1.49 -21.78
C GLY A 76 -9.04 -0.90 -22.71
N SER A 77 -8.02 -0.18 -22.21
CA SER A 77 -6.87 0.21 -23.05
C SER A 77 -5.59 0.47 -22.24
N LEU A 78 -4.42 0.10 -22.81
CA LEU A 78 -3.09 0.42 -22.29
C LEU A 78 -2.73 1.89 -22.55
N GLU A 79 -3.54 2.80 -22.00
CA GLU A 79 -3.29 4.22 -22.15
C GLU A 79 -2.13 4.68 -21.24
N PRO A 80 -1.19 5.50 -21.75
CA PRO A 80 -0.10 6.04 -20.94
C PRO A 80 -0.55 6.75 -19.65
N VAL A 81 -1.79 7.23 -19.63
CA VAL A 81 -2.41 7.89 -18.46
C VAL A 81 -2.49 6.96 -17.25
N TYR A 82 -2.76 5.66 -17.43
CA TYR A 82 -2.87 4.72 -16.31
C TYR A 82 -1.50 4.43 -15.69
N ALA A 83 -0.47 4.30 -16.53
CA ALA A 83 0.91 4.15 -16.05
C ALA A 83 1.38 5.40 -15.31
N TRP A 84 0.99 6.59 -15.80
CA TRP A 84 1.27 7.85 -15.13
C TRP A 84 0.59 7.95 -13.76
N ASN A 85 -0.72 7.68 -13.70
CA ASN A 85 -1.49 7.69 -12.44
C ASN A 85 -0.92 6.70 -11.42
N ALA A 86 -0.67 5.46 -11.84
CA ALA A 86 -0.06 4.45 -10.98
C ALA A 86 1.34 4.86 -10.48
N SER A 87 2.11 5.58 -11.30
CA SER A 87 3.41 6.14 -10.89
C SER A 87 3.25 7.22 -9.83
N GLN A 88 2.30 8.14 -9.98
CA GLN A 88 2.02 9.18 -8.97
C GLN A 88 1.56 8.56 -7.65
N ASP A 89 0.66 7.59 -7.73
CA ASP A 89 0.13 6.84 -6.58
C ASP A 89 1.25 6.07 -5.85
N MET A 90 2.13 5.41 -6.60
CA MET A 90 3.27 4.70 -6.04
C MET A 90 4.25 5.65 -5.35
N ILE A 91 4.56 6.80 -5.96
CA ILE A 91 5.43 7.82 -5.35
C ILE A 91 4.79 8.34 -4.06
N PHE A 92 3.50 8.65 -4.07
CA PHE A 92 2.78 9.11 -2.89
C PHE A 92 2.85 8.07 -1.76
N LEU A 93 2.57 6.80 -2.04
CA LEU A 93 2.62 5.73 -1.04
C LEU A 93 4.05 5.49 -0.51
N ILE A 94 5.08 5.61 -1.35
CA ILE A 94 6.48 5.57 -0.91
C ILE A 94 6.77 6.73 0.06
N LEU A 95 6.28 7.94 -0.22
CA LEU A 95 6.41 9.09 0.69
C LEU A 95 5.70 8.83 2.02
N VAL A 96 4.50 8.22 2.00
CA VAL A 96 3.82 7.78 3.22
C VAL A 96 4.69 6.78 3.98
N ALA A 97 5.23 5.75 3.33
CA ALA A 97 6.11 4.77 3.98
C ALA A 97 7.34 5.44 4.61
N LEU A 98 7.95 6.41 3.93
CA LEU A 98 9.08 7.19 4.43
C LEU A 98 8.71 7.99 5.68
N LEU A 99 7.62 8.76 5.63
CA LEU A 99 7.17 9.59 6.74
C LEU A 99 6.82 8.75 7.97
N ILE A 100 6.10 7.65 7.78
CA ILE A 100 5.67 6.76 8.87
C ILE A 100 6.85 6.03 9.50
N ALA A 101 7.77 5.48 8.69
CA ALA A 101 8.95 4.82 9.22
C ALA A 101 9.87 5.80 9.97
N TYR A 102 9.99 7.04 9.48
CA TYR A 102 10.75 8.09 10.17
C TYR A 102 10.07 8.51 11.47
N LEU A 103 8.76 8.75 11.45
CA LEU A 103 7.98 9.11 12.63
C LEU A 103 8.10 8.05 13.72
N HIS A 104 7.97 6.77 13.37
CA HIS A 104 8.12 5.67 14.32
C HIS A 104 9.49 5.70 15.01
N LYS A 105 10.55 5.86 14.23
CA LYS A 105 11.93 5.96 14.75
C LYS A 105 12.15 7.15 15.69
N VAL A 106 11.37 8.23 15.57
CA VAL A 106 11.46 9.42 16.44
C VAL A 106 10.67 9.22 17.75
N LEU A 107 9.66 8.36 17.75
CA LEU A 107 8.80 8.10 18.90
C LEU A 107 9.28 6.94 19.79
N GLU A 108 10.16 6.07 19.25
CA GLU A 108 10.93 5.07 20.00
C GLU A 108 12.07 5.71 20.81
#